data_AF-A0A9P3UUB2-F1
#
_entry.id   AF-A0A9P3UUB2-F1
#
_cell.length_a   1.000
_cell.length_b   1.000
_cell.length_c   1.000
_cell.angle_alpha   90.00
_cell.angle_beta   90.00
_cell.angle_gamma   90.00
#
_symmetry.space_group_name_H-M   'P 1'
#
loop_
_entity.id
_entity.type
_entity.pdbx_description
1 polymer ?
#
loop_
_entity_poly.entity_id
_entity_poly.type
_entity_poly.pdbx_seq_one_letter_code
_entity_poly.pdbx_strand_id
1 'polypeptide(L)'
;MNGSKRRTTDVDINVAAFPKIPSTDSMLARMRAYDMMRVTHLHPNHAVKCDVANRRADLMPLFLRHAIHDEENGITGAGPALLLADKIHTFAERAVAKEDKRQSDLEDIRFCMEKMYLETGEKMPNELKILYSAGDWEQVLEALEVEEEEGHWKEIAETLDI
;
A
#
# COMPACT_ATOMS: atom_id res chain seq x y z
N MET A 1 11.51 2.94 5.02
CA MET A 1 10.78 2.22 3.95
C MET A 1 10.25 3.23 2.96
N ASN A 2 10.71 3.15 1.71
CA ASN A 2 10.47 4.05 0.56
C ASN A 2 10.76 5.56 0.72
N GLY A 3 10.87 6.14 1.91
CA GLY A 3 11.23 7.56 2.09
C GLY A 3 10.03 8.50 2.26
N SER A 4 8.81 7.96 2.45
CA SER A 4 7.65 8.77 2.79
C SER A 4 7.89 9.52 4.11
N LYS A 5 7.59 10.82 4.13
CA LYS A 5 7.73 11.70 5.30
C LYS A 5 6.51 11.64 6.23
N ARG A 6 5.41 11.04 5.77
CA ARG A 6 4.17 10.89 6.53
C ARG A 6 4.36 9.84 7.62
N ARG A 7 3.99 10.17 8.86
CA ARG A 7 4.06 9.23 9.97
C ARG A 7 2.93 8.20 9.86
N THR A 8 3.28 6.91 9.87
CA THR A 8 2.31 5.80 10.00
C THR A 8 2.51 5.07 11.33
N THR A 9 1.41 4.59 11.90
CA THR A 9 1.40 3.70 13.07
C THR A 9 0.96 2.28 12.72
N ASP A 10 0.49 2.09 11.49
CA ASP A 10 -0.08 0.85 11.02
C ASP A 10 0.98 0.09 10.21
N VAL A 11 1.05 -1.22 10.46
CA VAL A 11 1.91 -2.17 9.73
C VAL A 11 1.02 -3.24 9.12
N ASP A 12 0.96 -3.27 7.79
CA ASP A 12 0.22 -4.24 7.02
C ASP A 12 1.18 -5.26 6.39
N ILE A 13 0.91 -6.55 6.58
CA ILE A 13 1.74 -7.64 6.07
C ILE A 13 0.87 -8.58 5.23
N ASN A 14 1.22 -8.76 3.96
CA ASN A 14 0.63 -9.78 3.11
C ASN A 14 1.43 -11.10 3.23
N VAL A 15 0.72 -12.21 3.42
CA VAL A 15 1.33 -13.55 3.54
C VAL A 15 0.61 -14.57 2.65
N ALA A 16 1.36 -15.56 2.15
CA ALA A 16 0.79 -16.69 1.44
C ALA A 16 0.03 -17.65 2.39
N ALA A 17 0.49 -17.74 3.64
CA ALA A 17 -0.14 -18.52 4.69
C ALA A 17 0.13 -17.85 6.04
N PHE A 18 -0.80 -17.97 6.99
CA PHE A 18 -0.61 -17.38 8.30
C PHE A 18 0.55 -18.02 9.06
N PRO A 19 1.47 -17.21 9.61
CA PRO A 19 2.49 -17.72 10.51
C PRO A 19 1.84 -18.22 11.81
N LYS A 20 2.47 -19.24 12.42
CA LYS A 20 2.14 -19.62 13.79
C LYS A 20 2.82 -18.65 14.74
N ILE A 21 2.07 -17.68 15.25
CA ILE A 21 2.57 -16.70 16.22
C ILE A 21 2.07 -17.10 17.62
N PRO A 22 2.95 -17.49 18.54
CA PRO A 22 2.55 -17.80 19.91
C PRO A 22 2.10 -16.52 20.62
N SER A 23 1.00 -16.57 21.35
CA SER A 23 0.63 -15.47 22.25
C SER A 23 1.47 -15.56 23.52
N THR A 24 2.00 -14.41 23.96
CA THR A 24 2.80 -14.22 25.17
C THR A 24 2.25 -13.04 25.95
N ASP A 25 2.80 -12.76 27.14
CA ASP A 25 2.40 -11.60 27.95
C ASP A 25 2.58 -10.25 27.23
N SER A 26 3.52 -10.18 26.28
CA SER A 26 3.84 -8.99 25.51
C SER A 26 3.36 -9.02 24.06
N MET A 27 2.71 -10.12 23.62
CA MET A 27 2.29 -10.27 22.23
C MET A 27 1.00 -11.10 22.13
N LEU A 28 -0.02 -10.51 21.51
CA LEU A 28 -1.29 -11.19 21.27
C LEU A 28 -1.49 -11.40 19.77
N ALA A 29 -1.67 -12.64 19.35
CA ALA A 29 -2.00 -12.98 17.97
C ALA A 29 -3.39 -13.62 17.92
N ARG A 30 -4.31 -13.01 17.16
CA ARG A 30 -5.68 -13.52 17.01
C ARG A 30 -6.19 -13.41 15.59
N MET A 31 -6.92 -14.43 15.14
CA MET A 31 -7.70 -14.35 13.90
C MET A 31 -8.84 -13.35 14.11
N ARG A 32 -8.95 -12.35 13.23
CA ARG A 32 -10.08 -11.40 13.20
C ARG A 32 -11.14 -11.81 12.19
N ALA A 33 -10.71 -12.41 11.09
CA ALA A 33 -11.54 -12.95 10.03
C ALA A 33 -10.87 -14.21 9.46
N TYR A 34 -11.51 -14.87 8.50
CA TYR A 34 -10.91 -16.01 7.81
C TYR A 34 -9.58 -15.65 7.13
N ASP A 35 -9.49 -14.41 6.66
CA ASP A 35 -8.40 -13.89 5.82
C ASP A 35 -7.54 -12.81 6.50
N MET A 36 -7.71 -12.62 7.81
CA MET A 36 -7.04 -11.57 8.57
C MET A 36 -6.68 -12.03 9.98
N MET A 37 -5.39 -11.92 10.32
CA MET A 37 -4.84 -12.06 11.66
C MET A 37 -4.40 -10.68 12.17
N ARG A 38 -4.71 -10.37 13.43
CA ARG A 38 -4.16 -9.20 14.12
C ARG A 38 -3.12 -9.62 15.13
N VAL A 39 -1.93 -9.06 15.00
CA VAL A 39 -0.83 -9.17 15.96
C VAL A 39 -0.74 -7.86 16.73
N THR A 40 -0.80 -7.92 18.05
CA THR A 40 -0.64 -6.75 18.92
C THR A 40 0.57 -6.96 19.80
N HIS A 41 1.56 -6.09 19.70
CA HIS A 41 2.62 -6.00 20.68
C HIS A 41 2.18 -5.06 21.81
N LEU A 42 2.23 -5.56 23.04
CA LEU A 42 1.87 -4.83 24.25
C LEU A 42 3.14 -4.29 24.90
N HIS A 43 3.34 -2.97 24.81
CA HIS A 43 4.36 -2.25 25.55
C HIS A 43 3.71 -1.58 26.78
N PRO A 44 4.41 -1.37 27.90
CA PRO A 44 3.82 -0.77 29.11
C PRO A 44 3.06 0.55 28.89
N ASN A 45 3.49 1.34 27.91
CA ASN A 45 2.96 2.69 27.66
C ASN A 45 2.15 2.82 26.36
N HIS A 46 2.17 1.80 25.49
CA HIS A 46 1.46 1.84 24.20
C HIS A 46 1.28 0.43 23.64
N ALA A 47 0.44 0.29 22.62
CA ALA A 47 0.32 -0.96 21.89
C ALA A 47 0.58 -0.70 20.40
N VAL A 48 1.39 -1.56 19.78
CA VAL A 48 1.62 -1.55 18.33
C VAL A 48 0.78 -2.65 17.72
N LYS A 49 0.05 -2.32 16.66
CA LYS A 49 -0.84 -3.25 15.96
C LYS A 49 -0.28 -3.52 14.57
N CYS A 50 -0.34 -4.77 14.18
CA CYS A 50 -0.02 -5.23 12.84
C CYS A 50 -1.17 -6.10 12.34
N ASP A 51 -1.64 -5.78 11.14
CA ASP A 51 -2.62 -6.60 10.43
C ASP A 51 -1.86 -7.48 9.42
N VAL A 52 -2.02 -8.80 9.57
CA VAL A 52 -1.45 -9.82 8.71
C VAL A 52 -2.59 -10.39 7.88
N ALA A 53 -2.53 -10.23 6.56
CA ALA A 53 -3.61 -10.60 5.65
C ALA A 53 -3.14 -11.69 4.67
N ASN A 54 -4.01 -12.64 4.36
CA ASN A 54 -3.77 -13.64 3.30
C ASN A 54 -4.82 -13.58 2.17
N ARG A 55 -5.65 -12.53 2.14
CA ARG A 55 -6.71 -12.31 1.14
C ARG A 55 -6.23 -12.31 -0.31
N ARG A 56 -4.95 -12.04 -0.54
CA ARG A 56 -4.29 -12.02 -1.86
C ARG A 56 -3.09 -12.99 -1.89
N ALA A 57 -3.22 -14.13 -1.19
CA ALA A 57 -2.16 -15.13 -1.09
C ALA A 57 -1.73 -15.69 -2.46
N ASP A 58 -2.67 -15.80 -3.39
CA ASP A 58 -2.46 -16.21 -4.79
C ASP A 58 -1.62 -15.19 -5.59
N LEU A 59 -1.68 -13.91 -5.22
CA LEU A 59 -0.89 -12.83 -5.82
C LEU A 59 0.49 -12.64 -5.19
N MET A 60 0.84 -13.40 -4.14
CA MET A 60 2.15 -13.25 -3.47
C MET A 60 3.36 -13.41 -4.41
N PRO A 61 3.38 -14.32 -5.41
CA PRO A 61 4.47 -14.37 -6.38
C PRO A 61 4.63 -13.06 -7.17
N LEU A 62 3.52 -12.42 -7.54
CA LEU A 62 3.54 -11.11 -8.20
C LEU A 62 4.07 -10.03 -7.24
N PHE A 63 3.62 -10.03 -5.99
CA PHE A 63 4.06 -9.05 -4.99
C PHE A 63 5.56 -9.14 -4.71
N LEU A 64 6.10 -10.36 -4.60
CA LEU A 64 7.52 -10.58 -4.36
C LEU A 64 8.39 -10.16 -5.56
N ARG A 65 7.89 -10.23 -6.81
CA ARG A 65 8.61 -9.72 -7.98
C ARG A 65 8.82 -8.21 -7.95
N HIS A 66 7.89 -7.48 -7.34
CA HIS A 66 7.89 -6.01 -7.24
C HIS A 66 8.21 -5.52 -5.82
N ALA A 67 8.77 -6.39 -4.99
CA ALA A 67 9.18 -6.04 -3.64
C ALA A 67 10.61 -5.50 -3.62
N ILE A 68 10.88 -4.63 -2.66
CA ILE A 68 12.23 -4.14 -2.36
C ILE A 68 12.70 -4.84 -1.08
N HIS A 69 13.88 -5.44 -1.16
CA HIS A 69 14.52 -6.09 -0.02
C HIS A 69 15.51 -5.11 0.65
N ASP A 70 15.27 -4.83 1.92
CA ASP A 70 16.18 -4.12 2.80
C ASP A 70 17.09 -5.15 3.48
N GLU A 71 18.32 -5.29 2.97
CA GLU A 71 19.31 -6.25 3.48
C GLU A 71 19.75 -5.93 4.92
N GLU A 72 19.77 -4.66 5.33
CA GLU A 72 20.24 -4.23 6.65
C GLU A 72 19.25 -4.66 7.74
N ASN A 73 17.96 -4.48 7.48
CA ASN A 73 16.91 -4.80 8.44
C ASN A 73 16.28 -6.19 8.19
N GLY A 74 16.61 -6.84 7.07
CA GLY A 74 16.02 -8.11 6.65
C GLY A 74 14.53 -7.99 6.29
N ILE A 75 14.09 -6.81 5.86
CA ILE A 75 12.66 -6.54 5.60
C ILE A 75 12.40 -6.51 4.10
N THR A 76 11.36 -7.24 3.67
CA THR A 76 10.87 -7.17 2.29
C THR A 76 9.60 -6.34 2.27
N GLY A 77 9.64 -5.18 1.61
CA GLY A 77 8.52 -4.24 1.50
C GLY A 77 8.02 -4.10 0.07
N ALA A 78 6.81 -3.57 -0.11
CA ALA A 78 6.29 -3.27 -1.44
C ALA A 78 7.11 -2.14 -2.11
N GLY A 79 7.50 -2.33 -3.36
CA GLY A 79 8.08 -1.27 -4.18
C GLY A 79 7.04 -0.21 -4.56
N PRO A 80 7.46 0.98 -5.05
CA PRO A 80 6.58 2.08 -5.40
C PRO A 80 5.46 1.71 -6.38
N ALA A 81 5.77 0.94 -7.43
CA ALA A 81 4.77 0.54 -8.43
C ALA A 81 3.68 -0.38 -7.85
N LEU A 82 4.09 -1.36 -7.04
CA LEU A 82 3.16 -2.26 -6.36
C LEU A 82 2.29 -1.49 -5.35
N LEU A 83 2.91 -0.60 -4.58
CA LEU A 83 2.20 0.23 -3.61
C LEU A 83 1.21 1.17 -4.30
N LEU A 84 1.60 1.78 -5.42
CA LEU A 84 0.73 2.64 -6.23
C LEU A 84 -0.49 1.88 -6.75
N ALA A 85 -0.28 0.73 -7.38
CA ALA A 85 -1.37 -0.09 -7.91
C ALA A 85 -2.37 -0.53 -6.81
N ASP A 86 -1.87 -0.91 -5.64
CA ASP A 86 -2.71 -1.26 -4.49
C ASP A 86 -3.49 -0.06 -3.92
N LYS A 87 -2.86 1.13 -3.92
CA LYS A 87 -3.48 2.36 -3.43
C LYS A 87 -4.55 2.90 -4.37
N ILE A 88 -4.38 2.81 -5.69
CA ILE A 88 -5.41 3.18 -6.67
C ILE A 88 -6.70 2.42 -6.38
N HIS A 89 -6.60 1.10 -6.28
CA HIS A 89 -7.74 0.25 -5.95
C HIS A 89 -8.34 0.58 -4.57
N THR A 90 -7.49 0.70 -3.54
CA THR A 90 -7.96 0.98 -2.18
C THR A 90 -8.67 2.34 -2.07
N PHE A 91 -8.17 3.36 -2.78
CA PHE A 91 -8.81 4.67 -2.83
C PHE A 91 -10.21 4.59 -3.43
N ALA A 92 -10.35 3.89 -4.56
CA ALA A 92 -11.63 3.70 -5.26
C ALA A 92 -12.64 2.87 -4.45
N GLU A 93 -12.20 1.87 -3.70
CA GLU A 93 -13.09 1.08 -2.83
C GLU A 93 -13.59 1.84 -1.60
N ARG A 94 -12.92 2.92 -1.19
CA ARG A 94 -13.34 3.67 -0.01
C ARG A 94 -14.57 4.53 -0.31
N ALA A 95 -15.64 4.25 0.43
CA ALA A 95 -16.80 5.13 0.49
C ALA A 95 -16.39 6.59 0.81
N VAL A 96 -17.06 7.54 0.17
CA VAL A 96 -16.85 8.99 0.32
C VAL A 96 -16.87 9.45 1.80
N ALA A 97 -17.65 8.77 2.66
CA ALA A 97 -17.69 9.08 4.10
C ALA A 97 -16.37 8.80 4.87
N LYS A 98 -15.34 8.21 4.22
CA LYS A 98 -14.01 7.95 4.81
C LYS A 98 -12.94 8.92 4.26
N GLU A 99 -13.29 10.20 4.20
CA GLU A 99 -12.48 11.22 3.52
C GLU A 99 -11.03 11.29 4.04
N ASP A 100 -10.80 11.28 5.36
CA ASP A 100 -9.43 11.30 5.92
C ASP A 100 -8.55 10.15 5.41
N LYS A 101 -9.16 8.98 5.20
CA LYS A 101 -8.44 7.80 4.68
C LYS A 101 -8.22 7.89 3.18
N ARG A 102 -9.17 8.48 2.45
CA ARG A 102 -9.02 8.78 1.03
C ARG A 102 -7.90 9.78 0.80
N GLN A 103 -7.80 10.82 1.63
CA GLN A 103 -6.71 11.78 1.57
C GLN A 103 -5.35 11.13 1.84
N SER A 104 -5.26 10.27 2.86
CA SER A 104 -4.03 9.52 3.14
C SER A 104 -3.61 8.63 1.97
N ASP A 105 -4.58 8.03 1.26
CA ASP A 105 -4.29 7.24 0.07
C ASP A 105 -3.86 8.11 -1.12
N LEU A 106 -4.44 9.31 -1.31
CA LEU A 106 -3.99 10.27 -2.32
C LEU A 106 -2.56 10.76 -2.07
N GLU A 107 -2.22 11.08 -0.82
CA GLU A 107 -0.84 11.44 -0.45
C GLU A 107 0.14 10.30 -0.77
N ASP A 108 -0.25 9.05 -0.47
CA ASP A 108 0.56 7.88 -0.80
C ASP A 108 0.66 7.65 -2.32
N ILE A 109 -0.41 7.90 -3.09
CA ILE A 109 -0.45 7.82 -4.56
C ILE A 109 0.50 8.85 -5.17
N ARG A 110 0.39 10.12 -4.79
CA ARG A 110 1.27 11.21 -5.24
C ARG A 110 2.72 10.88 -4.98
N PHE A 111 3.02 10.46 -3.75
CA PHE A 111 4.36 10.04 -3.37
C PHE A 111 4.90 8.92 -4.25
N CYS A 112 4.09 7.89 -4.55
CA CYS A 112 4.55 6.79 -5.41
C CYS A 112 4.73 7.24 -6.86
N MET A 113 3.84 8.07 -7.40
CA MET A 113 3.95 8.64 -8.74
C MET A 113 5.22 9.48 -8.88
N GLU A 114 5.44 10.44 -7.97
CA GLU A 114 6.64 11.27 -7.95
C GLU A 114 7.91 10.41 -7.84
N LYS A 115 7.90 9.43 -6.94
CA LYS A 115 9.05 8.55 -6.75
C LYS A 115 9.37 7.75 -8.01
N MET A 116 8.35 7.18 -8.65
CA MET A 116 8.54 6.47 -9.92
C MET A 116 9.04 7.43 -11.01
N TYR A 117 8.42 8.59 -11.16
CA TYR A 117 8.72 9.57 -12.19
C TYR A 117 10.12 10.17 -12.05
N LEU A 118 10.49 10.63 -10.86
CA LEU A 118 11.73 11.36 -10.60
C LEU A 118 12.94 10.46 -10.37
N GLU A 119 12.77 9.34 -9.65
CA GLU A 119 13.92 8.50 -9.25
C GLU A 119 14.19 7.38 -10.25
N THR A 120 13.14 6.77 -10.80
CA THR A 120 13.29 5.57 -11.62
C THR A 120 13.03 5.82 -13.11
N GLY A 121 12.15 6.76 -13.45
CA GLY A 121 11.62 6.93 -14.81
C GLY A 121 10.86 5.69 -15.32
N GLU A 122 10.52 4.75 -14.43
CA GLU A 122 9.91 3.48 -14.80
C GLU A 122 8.40 3.62 -14.95
N LYS A 123 7.87 2.98 -15.99
CA LYS A 123 6.43 2.85 -16.22
C LYS A 123 5.81 1.87 -15.23
N MET A 124 4.51 2.01 -15.00
CA MET A 124 3.70 1.01 -14.31
C MET A 124 3.81 -0.34 -15.04
N PRO A 125 4.36 -1.38 -14.39
CA PRO A 125 4.42 -2.70 -14.97
C PRO A 125 3.03 -3.22 -15.34
N ASN A 126 2.85 -3.69 -16.58
CA ASN A 126 1.57 -4.16 -17.09
C ASN A 126 0.92 -5.25 -16.22
N GLU A 127 1.73 -6.10 -15.59
CA GLU A 127 1.22 -7.15 -14.70
C GLU A 127 0.67 -6.62 -13.37
N LEU A 128 1.03 -5.40 -12.95
CA LEU A 128 0.46 -4.75 -11.76
C LEU A 128 -0.86 -4.04 -12.06
N LYS A 129 -1.15 -3.72 -13.32
CA LYS A 129 -2.43 -3.12 -13.73
C LYS A 129 -3.63 -4.03 -13.48
N ILE A 130 -3.42 -5.33 -13.23
CA ILE A 130 -4.49 -6.25 -12.84
C ILE A 130 -5.08 -5.92 -11.45
N LEU A 131 -4.37 -5.12 -10.64
CA LEU A 131 -4.75 -4.81 -9.26
C LEU A 131 -5.81 -3.73 -9.17
N TYR A 132 -6.06 -2.97 -10.24
CA TYR A 132 -7.03 -1.90 -10.28
C TYR A 132 -7.80 -1.91 -11.62
N SER A 133 -9.01 -1.35 -11.61
CA SER A 133 -9.80 -1.18 -12.82
C SER A 133 -9.54 0.19 -13.47
N ALA A 134 -9.88 0.36 -14.75
CA ALA A 134 -9.83 1.67 -15.40
C ALA A 134 -10.70 2.71 -14.66
N GLY A 135 -11.88 2.29 -14.15
CA GLY A 135 -12.75 3.14 -13.35
C GLY A 135 -12.22 3.45 -11.95
N ASP A 136 -11.33 2.61 -11.40
CA ASP A 136 -10.63 2.92 -10.14
C ASP A 136 -9.65 4.07 -10.38
N TRP A 137 -8.96 4.03 -11.53
CA TRP A 137 -8.01 5.06 -11.93
C TRP A 137 -8.68 6.39 -12.27
N GLU A 138 -9.81 6.36 -13.00
CA GLU A 138 -10.60 7.57 -13.30
C GLU A 138 -10.98 8.34 -12.01
N GLN A 139 -11.40 7.63 -10.96
CA GLN A 139 -11.73 8.24 -9.67
C GLN A 139 -10.51 8.89 -8.99
N VAL A 140 -9.32 8.30 -9.14
CA VAL A 140 -8.08 8.87 -8.60
C VAL A 140 -7.69 10.12 -9.39
N LEU A 141 -7.76 10.08 -10.71
CA LEU A 141 -7.46 11.23 -11.57
C LEU A 141 -8.35 12.43 -11.25
N GLU A 142 -9.66 12.22 -11.13
CA GLU A 142 -10.60 13.28 -10.74
C GLU A 142 -10.20 13.91 -9.40
N ALA A 143 -9.78 13.09 -8.42
CA ALA A 143 -9.37 13.59 -7.12
C ALA A 143 -8.03 14.33 -7.15
N LEU A 144 -7.08 13.90 -7.99
CA LEU A 144 -5.80 14.59 -8.17
C LEU A 144 -5.97 15.96 -8.84
N GLU A 145 -6.90 16.09 -9.78
CA GLU A 145 -7.19 17.33 -10.49
C GLU A 145 -7.86 18.41 -9.64
N VAL A 146 -8.59 18.02 -8.58
CA VAL A 146 -9.27 18.98 -7.69
C VAL A 146 -8.28 19.75 -6.79
N GLU A 147 -7.10 19.20 -6.52
CA GLU A 147 -6.21 19.72 -5.48
C GLU A 147 -4.97 20.51 -5.97
N GLU A 148 -4.58 20.44 -7.25
CA GLU A 148 -3.34 21.07 -7.76
C GLU A 148 -3.48 21.73 -9.16
N GLU A 149 -2.41 22.37 -9.64
CA GLU A 149 -2.35 22.99 -10.98
C GLU A 149 -2.78 21.99 -12.06
N GLU A 150 -3.78 22.41 -12.84
CA GLU A 150 -4.42 21.63 -13.88
C GLU A 150 -3.36 21.05 -14.84
N GLY A 151 -3.21 19.72 -14.83
CA GLY A 151 -2.37 18.99 -15.79
C GLY A 151 -1.08 18.38 -15.27
N HIS A 152 -0.55 18.75 -14.10
CA HIS A 152 0.71 18.18 -13.59
C HIS A 152 0.64 16.66 -13.40
N TRP A 153 -0.39 16.18 -12.70
CA TRP A 153 -0.58 14.75 -12.44
C TRP A 153 -0.95 13.95 -13.69
N LYS A 154 -1.59 14.59 -14.68
CA LYS A 154 -1.87 13.95 -15.98
C LYS A 154 -0.59 13.66 -16.74
N GLU A 155 0.31 14.64 -16.82
CA GLU A 155 1.61 14.47 -17.49
C GLU A 155 2.44 13.36 -16.85
N ILE A 156 2.49 13.33 -15.52
CA ILE A 156 3.17 12.25 -14.78
C ILE A 156 2.50 10.91 -15.10
N ALA A 157 1.18 10.82 -15.01
CA ALA A 157 0.45 9.59 -15.30
C ALA A 157 0.69 9.06 -16.72
N GLU A 158 0.66 9.93 -17.73
CA GLU A 158 0.94 9.58 -19.12
C GLU A 158 2.37 9.05 -19.27
N THR A 159 3.34 9.68 -18.59
CA THR A 159 4.74 9.22 -18.62
C THR A 159 4.88 7.84 -17.98
N LEU A 160 4.20 7.63 -16.86
CA LEU A 160 4.21 6.38 -16.11
C LEU A 160 3.33 5.30 -16.76
N ASP A 161 2.55 5.60 -17.80
CA ASP A 161 1.62 4.67 -18.45
C ASP A 161 0.67 4.00 -17.44
N ILE A 162 0.01 4.81 -16.60
CA ILE A 162 -0.93 4.35 -15.56
C ILE A 162 -2.37 4.37 -16.09
#